data_AF-A0A6V8F3B3-F1
#
_entry.id   AF-A0A6V8F3B3-F1
#
_cell.length_a   1.000
_cell.length_b   1.000
_cell.length_c   1.000
_cell.angle_alpha   90.00
_cell.angle_beta   90.00
_cell.angle_gamma   90.00
#
_symmetry.space_group_name_H-M   'P 1'
#
loop_
_entity.id
_entity.type
_entity.pdbx_description
1 polymer ?
#
loop_
_entity_poly.entity_id
_entity_poly.type
_entity_poly.pdbx_seq_one_letter_code
_entity_poly.pdbx_strand_id
1 'polypeptide(L)'
;MSIKPRKQRYTLYNAPLHKKRKWISSHLAENLLLKYDRRSLPVVKGDTVKIMRGSFRGHEDKISKVNVQDQTVEIEGVTITTAKGTKIAKPLHASTLLITKLNVTDKWRRHKLESGLSETAKKEIEKEAAEQLKALEAEKKAAEDAAKAEEKLKEEEQKEPAVKEETITPPETLAEPITKEEIPAEKVEEIPVEQPKKKPATKKPTTKKTTKKEKEEGET
;
A
#
# COMPACT_ATOMS: atom_id res chain seq x y z
N MET A 1 22.73 -18.45 23.00
CA MET A 1 22.72 -18.15 21.54
C MET A 1 23.94 -18.82 20.92
N SER A 2 23.84 -19.44 19.74
CA SER A 2 25.05 -19.99 19.09
C SER A 2 25.90 -18.84 18.52
N ILE A 3 27.22 -18.87 18.74
CA ILE A 3 28.17 -17.88 18.19
C ILE A 3 28.32 -18.06 16.67
N LYS A 4 28.03 -19.25 16.13
CA LYS A 4 28.24 -19.59 14.72
C LYS A 4 27.35 -18.74 13.80
N PRO A 5 27.90 -17.90 12.89
CA PRO A 5 27.12 -17.00 12.04
C PRO A 5 26.11 -17.74 11.14
N ARG A 6 26.50 -18.93 10.62
CA ARG A 6 25.62 -19.77 9.80
C ARG A 6 24.32 -20.14 10.52
N LYS A 7 24.41 -20.52 11.80
CA LYS A 7 23.25 -20.89 12.60
C LYS A 7 22.37 -19.68 12.89
N GLN A 8 22.96 -18.51 13.17
CA GLN A 8 22.20 -17.28 13.41
C GLN A 8 21.39 -16.84 12.18
N ARG A 9 22.01 -16.81 11.00
CA ARG A 9 21.31 -16.45 9.74
C ARG A 9 20.17 -17.43 9.42
N TYR A 10 20.42 -18.73 9.60
CA TYR A 10 19.40 -19.77 9.42
C TYR A 10 18.19 -19.55 10.34
N THR A 11 18.44 -19.23 11.62
CA THR A 11 17.36 -18.98 12.58
C THR A 11 16.52 -17.75 12.26
N LEU A 12 17.14 -16.68 11.72
CA LEU A 12 16.41 -15.47 11.32
C LEU A 12 15.53 -15.70 10.10
N TYR A 13 16.06 -16.41 9.10
CA TYR A 13 15.35 -16.69 7.85
C TYR A 13 14.14 -17.60 8.07
N ASN A 14 14.34 -18.72 8.79
CA ASN A 14 13.33 -19.76 9.03
C ASN A 14 12.45 -19.50 10.28
N ALA A 15 12.52 -18.32 10.87
CA ALA A 15 11.73 -18.02 12.06
C ALA A 15 10.22 -18.04 11.76
N PRO A 16 9.39 -18.56 12.68
CA PRO A 16 7.94 -18.43 12.58
C PRO A 16 7.50 -16.97 12.72
N LEU A 17 6.32 -16.65 12.18
CA LEU A 17 5.81 -15.27 12.09
C LEU A 17 5.73 -14.54 13.44
N HIS A 18 5.35 -15.24 14.52
CA HIS A 18 5.26 -14.63 15.85
C HIS A 18 6.62 -14.17 16.41
N LYS A 19 7.73 -14.80 15.98
CA LYS A 19 9.10 -14.35 16.30
C LYS A 19 9.52 -13.20 15.41
N LYS A 20 9.28 -13.29 14.10
CA LYS A 20 9.56 -12.22 13.13
C LYS A 20 8.89 -10.90 13.52
N ARG A 21 7.65 -10.95 14.02
CA ARG A 21 6.92 -9.78 14.52
C ARG A 21 7.67 -8.99 15.60
N LYS A 22 8.44 -9.67 16.47
CA LYS A 22 9.23 -8.99 17.52
C LYS A 22 10.45 -8.28 16.95
N TRP A 23 11.00 -8.76 15.84
CA TRP A 23 12.19 -8.19 15.21
C TRP A 23 11.88 -6.94 14.38
N ILE A 24 10.67 -6.83 13.85
CA ILE A 24 10.18 -5.64 13.15
C ILE A 24 9.84 -4.55 14.18
N SER A 25 10.89 -4.00 14.78
CA SER A 25 10.82 -2.95 15.78
C SER A 25 11.62 -1.73 15.34
N SER A 26 11.18 -0.56 15.80
CA SER A 26 11.78 0.73 15.49
C SER A 26 11.97 1.53 16.78
N HIS A 27 12.92 2.46 16.75
CA HIS A 27 13.21 3.35 17.87
C HIS A 27 12.10 4.39 18.05
N LEU A 28 11.86 4.77 19.30
CA LEU A 28 10.93 5.86 19.62
C LEU A 28 11.67 7.21 19.58
N ALA A 29 10.94 8.26 19.19
CA ALA A 29 11.37 9.64 19.41
C ALA A 29 11.57 9.91 20.92
N GLU A 30 12.41 10.90 21.25
CA GLU A 30 12.77 11.22 22.64
C GLU A 30 11.53 11.54 23.50
N ASN A 31 10.56 12.27 22.96
CA ASN A 31 9.30 12.58 23.64
C ASN A 31 8.55 11.31 24.06
N LEU A 32 8.47 10.33 23.17
CA LEU A 32 7.81 9.05 23.45
C LEU A 32 8.65 8.17 24.37
N LEU A 33 9.97 8.24 24.25
CA LEU A 33 10.90 7.50 25.10
C LEU A 33 10.74 7.90 26.57
N LEU A 34 10.62 9.21 26.84
CA LEU A 34 10.37 9.74 28.18
C LEU A 34 8.98 9.36 28.70
N LYS A 35 7.95 9.41 27.85
CA LYS A 35 6.58 9.06 28.23
C LYS A 35 6.41 7.57 28.56
N TYR A 36 7.00 6.71 27.74
CA TYR A 36 6.78 5.26 27.80
C TYR A 36 7.94 4.48 28.43
N ASP A 37 9.06 5.11 28.77
CA ASP A 37 10.28 4.46 29.30
C ASP A 37 10.71 3.20 28.50
N ARG A 38 10.64 3.31 27.16
CA ARG A 38 11.01 2.23 26.23
C ARG A 38 11.83 2.79 25.09
N ARG A 39 12.89 2.05 24.72
CA ARG A 39 13.78 2.42 23.61
C ARG A 39 13.19 2.13 22.23
N SER A 40 12.41 1.07 22.11
CA SER A 40 11.89 0.59 20.83
C SER A 40 10.61 -0.21 21.00
N LEU A 41 9.75 -0.20 19.97
CA LEU A 41 8.53 -0.98 19.93
C LEU A 41 8.35 -1.67 18.57
N PRO A 42 7.63 -2.80 18.51
CA PRO A 42 7.15 -3.36 17.26
C PRO A 42 6.26 -2.36 16.51
N VAL A 43 6.52 -2.23 15.22
CA VAL A 43 5.82 -1.28 14.34
C VAL A 43 4.44 -1.82 13.98
N VAL A 44 3.42 -0.96 13.99
CA VAL A 44 2.03 -1.33 13.66
C VAL A 44 1.49 -0.38 12.58
N LYS A 45 0.49 -0.86 11.83
CA LYS A 45 -0.27 -0.03 10.89
C LYS A 45 -0.83 1.21 11.59
N GLY A 46 -0.70 2.37 10.94
CA GLY A 46 -1.17 3.66 11.46
C GLY A 46 -0.21 4.37 12.42
N ASP A 47 0.94 3.78 12.77
CA ASP A 47 2.01 4.55 13.42
C ASP A 47 2.56 5.61 12.46
N THR A 48 2.92 6.78 12.97
CA THR A 48 3.63 7.81 12.19
C THR A 48 5.12 7.65 12.42
N VAL A 49 5.88 7.60 11.32
CA VAL A 49 7.32 7.32 11.34
C VAL A 49 8.08 8.31 10.48
N LYS A 50 9.28 8.64 10.95
CA LYS A 50 10.31 9.38 10.24
C LYS A 50 11.36 8.43 9.67
N ILE A 51 11.74 8.62 8.42
CA ILE A 51 12.82 7.85 7.80
C ILE A 51 14.18 8.48 8.14
N MET A 52 15.06 7.70 8.75
CA MET A 52 16.37 8.19 9.20
C MET A 52 17.49 7.94 8.18
N ARG A 53 17.41 6.86 7.38
CA ARG A 53 18.47 6.45 6.44
C ARG A 53 17.89 6.16 5.04
N GLY A 54 18.75 6.22 4.02
CA GLY A 54 18.38 5.93 2.63
C GLY A 54 17.86 7.15 1.86
N SER A 55 17.33 6.91 0.66
CA SER A 55 16.94 7.96 -0.29
C SER A 55 15.78 8.84 0.18
N PHE A 56 14.89 8.30 1.02
CA PHE A 56 13.69 8.99 1.52
C PHE A 56 13.90 9.58 2.92
N ARG A 57 15.15 9.86 3.30
CA ARG A 57 15.49 10.42 4.62
C ARG A 57 14.74 11.74 4.86
N GLY A 58 14.20 11.90 6.06
CA GLY A 58 13.48 13.11 6.48
C GLY A 58 11.98 13.07 6.18
N HIS A 59 11.51 12.12 5.36
CA HIS A 59 10.08 11.92 5.12
C HIS A 59 9.40 11.38 6.38
N GLU A 60 8.24 11.96 6.72
CA GLU A 60 7.43 11.61 7.88
C GLU A 60 6.01 11.30 7.44
N ASP A 61 5.59 10.05 7.62
CA ASP A 61 4.24 9.64 7.23
C ASP A 61 3.76 8.41 7.98
N LYS A 62 2.48 8.08 7.79
CA LYS A 62 1.85 6.91 8.40
C LYS A 62 2.27 5.61 7.71
N ILE A 63 2.28 4.53 8.48
CA ILE A 63 2.50 3.18 7.96
C ILE A 63 1.21 2.61 7.41
N SER A 64 1.22 2.33 6.11
CA SER A 64 0.09 1.71 5.40
C SER A 64 0.02 0.21 5.67
N LYS A 65 1.16 -0.49 5.55
CA LYS A 65 1.22 -1.95 5.66
C LYS A 65 2.51 -2.44 6.31
N VAL A 66 2.40 -3.52 7.08
CA VAL A 66 3.53 -4.23 7.70
C VAL A 66 3.55 -5.67 7.18
N ASN A 67 4.60 -6.04 6.45
CA ASN A 67 4.79 -7.38 5.91
C ASN A 67 5.72 -8.19 6.84
N VAL A 68 5.14 -9.09 7.64
CA VAL A 68 5.88 -9.85 8.67
C VAL A 68 6.79 -10.93 8.06
N GLN A 69 6.41 -11.49 6.92
CA GLN A 69 7.16 -12.55 6.24
C GLN A 69 8.52 -12.04 5.75
N ASP A 70 8.49 -10.88 5.08
CA ASP A 70 9.65 -10.23 4.46
C ASP A 70 10.37 -9.26 5.41
N GLN A 71 9.79 -8.99 6.58
CA GLN A 71 10.30 -8.06 7.59
C GLN A 71 10.41 -6.61 7.08
N THR A 72 9.45 -6.21 6.24
CA THR A 72 9.39 -4.89 5.62
C THR A 72 8.11 -4.14 5.98
N VAL A 73 8.18 -2.83 5.83
CA VAL A 73 7.13 -1.86 6.15
C VAL A 73 6.96 -0.96 4.94
N GLU A 74 5.70 -0.66 4.59
CA GLU A 74 5.32 0.27 3.54
C GLU A 74 4.76 1.53 4.20
N ILE A 75 5.31 2.68 3.81
CA ILE A 75 4.96 4.01 4.35
C ILE A 75 4.23 4.78 3.24
N GLU A 76 3.22 5.54 3.63
CA GLU A 76 2.51 6.45 2.72
C GLU A 76 3.50 7.49 2.14
N GLY A 77 3.29 7.92 0.90
CA GLY A 77 4.20 8.83 0.19
C GLY A 77 5.51 8.22 -0.32
N VAL A 78 5.99 7.12 0.27
CA VAL A 78 7.24 6.45 -0.14
C VAL A 78 6.98 5.48 -1.29
N THR A 79 7.02 6.00 -2.51
CA THR A 79 6.77 5.22 -3.73
C THR A 79 7.91 5.29 -4.72
N ILE A 80 8.02 4.26 -5.57
CA ILE A 80 8.91 4.19 -6.72
C ILE A 80 8.04 4.16 -7.97
N THR A 81 8.36 5.01 -8.95
CA THR A 81 7.74 4.98 -10.27
C THR A 81 8.40 3.92 -11.14
N THR A 82 7.59 3.01 -11.68
CA THR A 82 8.05 2.02 -12.66
C THR A 82 8.21 2.68 -14.04
N ALA A 83 8.94 2.07 -14.97
CA ALA A 83 9.07 2.55 -16.35
C ALA A 83 7.72 2.75 -17.08
N LYS A 84 6.66 2.05 -16.65
CA LYS A 84 5.28 2.20 -17.15
C LYS A 84 4.51 3.36 -16.51
N GLY A 85 5.13 4.15 -15.63
CA GLY A 85 4.51 5.27 -14.90
C GLY A 85 3.73 4.89 -13.63
N THR A 86 3.52 3.59 -13.35
CA THR A 86 2.82 3.14 -12.14
C THR A 86 3.66 3.35 -10.88
N LYS A 87 3.04 3.87 -9.81
CA LYS A 87 3.65 4.08 -8.49
C LYS A 87 3.50 2.81 -7.63
N ILE A 88 4.60 2.27 -7.13
CA ILE A 88 4.64 1.11 -6.25
C ILE A 88 5.24 1.53 -4.91
N ALA A 89 4.67 1.07 -3.80
CA ALA A 89 5.22 1.35 -2.47
C ALA A 89 6.61 0.74 -2.31
N LYS A 90 7.55 1.50 -1.75
CA LYS A 90 8.89 0.99 -1.47
C LYS A 90 8.90 0.23 -0.13
N PRO A 91 9.31 -1.05 -0.10
CA PRO A 91 9.49 -1.76 1.16
C PRO A 91 10.71 -1.21 1.91
N LEU A 92 10.53 -0.90 3.18
CA LEU A 92 11.57 -0.40 4.09
C LEU A 92 11.70 -1.29 5.32
N HIS A 93 12.92 -1.42 5.85
CA HIS A 93 13.14 -2.15 7.11
C HIS A 93 12.90 -1.24 8.32
N ALA A 94 12.27 -1.76 9.38
CA ALA A 94 11.87 -0.99 10.57
C ALA A 94 13.05 -0.32 11.31
N SER A 95 14.26 -0.88 11.24
CA SER A 95 15.47 -0.28 11.85
C SER A 95 15.92 1.04 11.21
N THR A 96 15.41 1.35 10.02
CA THR A 96 15.68 2.62 9.32
C THR A 96 14.72 3.73 9.77
N LEU A 97 13.69 3.39 10.52
CA LEU A 97 12.60 4.28 10.91
C LEU A 97 12.81 4.76 12.35
N LEU A 98 12.15 5.88 12.66
CA LEU A 98 11.97 6.42 14.00
C LEU A 98 10.49 6.75 14.18
N ILE A 99 9.86 6.17 15.20
CA ILE A 99 8.44 6.38 15.49
C ILE A 99 8.26 7.75 16.16
N THR A 100 7.46 8.61 15.54
CA THR A 100 7.14 9.95 16.04
C THR A 100 5.80 9.98 16.78
N LYS A 101 4.80 9.23 16.30
CA LYS A 101 3.47 9.09 16.93
C LYS A 101 3.04 7.62 16.93
N LEU A 102 2.43 7.18 18.03
CA LEU A 102 1.97 5.80 18.21
C LEU A 102 0.46 5.67 17.99
N ASN A 103 0.06 4.57 17.38
CA ASN A 103 -1.33 4.13 17.34
C ASN A 103 -1.64 3.30 18.61
N VAL A 104 -2.47 3.84 19.50
CA VAL A 104 -2.81 3.29 20.83
C VAL A 104 -4.22 2.68 20.85
N THR A 105 -4.87 2.57 19.69
CA THR A 105 -6.22 2.01 19.53
C THR A 105 -6.35 0.59 20.09
N ASP A 106 -5.35 -0.27 19.88
CA ASP A 106 -5.38 -1.67 20.33
C ASP A 106 -5.17 -1.81 21.85
N LYS A 107 -6.07 -2.53 22.51
CA LYS A 107 -6.02 -2.84 23.95
C LYS A 107 -4.78 -3.66 24.33
N TRP A 108 -4.38 -4.64 23.50
CA TRP A 108 -3.21 -5.47 23.84
C TRP A 108 -1.89 -4.69 23.70
N ARG A 109 -1.83 -3.76 22.75
CA ARG A 109 -0.68 -2.86 22.60
C ARG A 109 -0.57 -1.92 23.80
N ARG A 110 -1.68 -1.34 24.24
CA ARG A 110 -1.78 -0.51 25.45
C ARG A 110 -1.27 -1.22 26.69
N HIS A 111 -1.79 -2.41 26.96
CA HIS A 111 -1.36 -3.20 28.12
C HIS A 111 0.17 -3.44 28.15
N LYS A 112 0.81 -3.61 26.98
CA LYS A 112 2.28 -3.73 26.91
C LYS A 112 3.01 -2.42 27.15
N LEU A 113 2.42 -1.30 26.78
CA LEU A 113 2.97 0.04 27.04
C LEU A 113 2.84 0.41 28.53
N GLU A 114 1.74 0.03 29.16
CA GLU A 114 1.46 0.28 30.58
C GLU A 114 2.35 -0.56 31.51
N SER A 115 2.89 -1.66 31.01
CA SER A 115 3.74 -2.59 31.76
C SER A 115 5.06 -1.90 32.17
N GLY A 116 5.16 -1.53 33.44
CA GLY A 116 6.34 -0.89 34.04
C GLY A 116 6.25 0.62 34.24
N LEU A 117 5.09 1.23 33.98
CA LEU A 117 4.84 2.67 34.18
C LEU A 117 4.09 2.97 35.48
N SER A 118 4.19 4.22 35.94
CA SER A 118 3.38 4.79 37.03
C SER A 118 1.90 4.89 36.66
N GLU A 119 1.02 4.90 37.66
CA GLU A 119 -0.44 4.95 37.45
C GLU A 119 -0.92 6.23 36.74
N THR A 120 -0.19 7.33 36.88
CA THR A 120 -0.49 8.60 36.19
C THR A 120 -0.31 8.47 34.69
N ALA A 121 0.81 7.90 34.24
CA ALA A 121 1.08 7.68 32.83
C ALA A 121 0.09 6.68 32.21
N LYS A 122 -0.37 5.67 32.95
CA LYS A 122 -1.42 4.75 32.49
C LYS A 122 -2.72 5.48 32.16
N LYS A 123 -3.17 6.37 33.05
CA LYS A 123 -4.38 7.18 32.83
C LYS A 123 -4.25 8.10 31.62
N GLU A 124 -3.07 8.64 31.35
CA GLU A 124 -2.82 9.45 30.15
C GLU A 124 -2.91 8.63 28.87
N ILE A 125 -2.38 7.39 28.88
CA ILE A 125 -2.43 6.47 27.75
C ILE A 125 -3.88 6.04 27.45
N GLU A 126 -4.67 5.77 28.50
CA GLU A 126 -6.09 5.42 28.35
C GLU A 126 -6.90 6.58 27.76
N LYS A 127 -6.62 7.82 28.19
CA LYS A 127 -7.25 9.03 27.63
C LYS A 127 -6.89 9.22 26.16
N GLU A 128 -5.61 9.15 25.80
CA GLU A 128 -5.13 9.26 24.41
C GLU A 128 -5.79 8.19 23.52
N ALA A 129 -5.93 6.98 24.03
CA ALA A 129 -6.59 5.90 23.30
C ALA A 129 -8.09 6.12 23.13
N ALA A 130 -8.78 6.63 24.14
CA ALA A 130 -10.20 6.96 24.05
C ALA A 130 -10.45 8.09 23.04
N GLU A 131 -9.57 9.08 22.99
CA GLU A 131 -9.61 10.16 21.99
C GLU A 131 -9.37 9.62 20.58
N GLN A 132 -8.37 8.74 20.38
CA GLN A 132 -8.12 8.10 19.09
C GLN A 132 -9.31 7.23 18.63
N LEU A 133 -9.94 6.48 19.55
CA LEU A 133 -11.13 5.68 19.25
C LEU A 133 -12.32 6.55 18.84
N LYS A 134 -12.58 7.64 19.57
CA LYS A 134 -13.64 8.60 19.22
C LYS A 134 -13.39 9.26 17.87
N ALA A 135 -12.15 9.62 17.56
CA ALA A 135 -11.80 10.19 16.26
C ALA A 135 -12.04 9.19 15.11
N LEU A 136 -11.63 7.93 15.29
CA LEU A 136 -11.89 6.87 14.30
C LEU A 136 -13.39 6.57 14.14
N GLU A 137 -14.17 6.61 15.22
CA GLU A 137 -15.62 6.44 15.15
C GLU A 137 -16.31 7.62 14.45
N ALA A 138 -15.83 8.85 14.67
CA ALA A 138 -16.32 10.02 13.96
C ALA A 138 -15.99 9.97 12.45
N GLU A 139 -14.76 9.59 12.09
CA GLU A 139 -14.37 9.39 10.68
C GLU A 139 -15.21 8.29 10.02
N LYS A 140 -15.49 7.19 10.72
CA LYS A 140 -16.35 6.11 10.20
C LYS A 140 -17.79 6.56 10.01
N LYS A 141 -18.36 7.31 10.95
CA LYS A 141 -19.72 7.86 10.82
C LYS A 141 -19.79 8.83 9.65
N ALA A 142 -18.84 9.75 9.53
CA ALA A 142 -18.78 10.66 8.38
C ALA A 142 -18.63 9.91 7.05
N ALA A 143 -17.83 8.83 7.01
CA ALA A 143 -17.71 7.99 5.82
C ALA A 143 -18.99 7.19 5.50
N GLU A 144 -19.71 6.72 6.53
CA GLU A 144 -21.00 6.03 6.36
C GLU A 144 -22.10 7.00 5.91
N ASP A 145 -22.14 8.20 6.47
CA ASP A 145 -23.07 9.27 6.07
C ASP A 145 -22.78 9.73 4.62
N ALA A 146 -21.51 9.83 4.24
CA ALA A 146 -21.10 10.09 2.85
C ALA A 146 -21.46 8.94 1.90
N ALA A 147 -21.25 7.68 2.32
CA ALA A 147 -21.62 6.51 1.51
C ALA A 147 -23.15 6.41 1.33
N LYS A 148 -23.94 6.68 2.38
CA LYS A 148 -25.41 6.77 2.29
C LYS A 148 -25.87 7.93 1.42
N ALA A 149 -25.15 9.05 1.42
CA ALA A 149 -25.43 10.16 0.50
C ALA A 149 -25.12 9.79 -0.96
N GLU A 150 -24.00 9.10 -1.22
CA GLU A 150 -23.66 8.59 -2.56
C GLU A 150 -24.62 7.49 -3.04
N GLU A 151 -25.12 6.61 -2.15
CA GLU A 151 -26.13 5.62 -2.50
C GLU A 151 -27.49 6.26 -2.79
N LYS A 152 -27.91 7.28 -2.03
CA LYS A 152 -29.12 8.05 -2.34
C LYS A 152 -29.05 8.78 -3.67
N LEU A 153 -27.90 9.35 -4.01
CA LEU A 153 -27.67 9.98 -5.31
C LEU A 153 -27.69 8.96 -6.46
N LYS A 154 -27.17 7.74 -6.25
CA LYS A 154 -27.25 6.64 -7.24
C LYS A 154 -28.65 6.04 -7.37
N GLU A 155 -29.46 6.03 -6.31
CA GLU A 155 -30.87 5.62 -6.37
C GLU A 155 -31.76 6.68 -7.05
N GLU A 156 -31.45 7.97 -6.92
CA GLU A 156 -32.14 9.04 -7.65
C GLU A 156 -31.79 9.03 -9.14
N GLU A 157 -30.54 8.74 -9.54
CA GLU A 157 -30.15 8.57 -10.95
C GLU A 157 -30.80 7.36 -11.63
N GLN A 158 -31.23 6.34 -10.88
CA GLN A 158 -31.91 5.15 -11.41
C GLN A 158 -33.45 5.27 -11.41
N LYS A 159 -34.03 6.34 -10.84
CA LYS A 159 -35.48 6.57 -10.76
C LYS A 159 -36.06 7.45 -11.88
N GLU A 160 -35.25 8.02 -12.76
CA GLU A 160 -35.74 8.59 -14.01
C GLU A 160 -35.60 7.60 -15.17
N PRO A 161 -36.67 6.86 -15.47
CA PRO A 161 -37.04 6.73 -16.88
C PRO A 161 -38.56 6.91 -17.15
N ALA A 162 -38.82 7.76 -18.17
CA ALA A 162 -39.96 7.81 -19.12
C ALA A 162 -41.35 8.35 -18.68
N VAL A 163 -41.75 9.51 -19.25
CA VAL A 163 -42.95 9.79 -20.12
C VAL A 163 -42.65 11.15 -20.82
N LYS A 164 -42.57 11.33 -22.15
CA LYS A 164 -43.65 11.28 -23.16
C LYS A 164 -43.08 11.17 -24.59
N GLU A 165 -43.52 10.15 -25.32
CA GLU A 165 -43.60 10.15 -26.77
C GLU A 165 -44.89 10.87 -27.19
N GLU A 166 -44.80 11.87 -28.07
CA GLU A 166 -45.80 12.11 -29.11
C GLU A 166 -45.07 12.44 -30.42
N THR A 167 -45.51 11.74 -31.46
CA THR A 167 -45.08 11.68 -32.86
C THR A 167 -45.12 13.03 -33.61
N ILE A 168 -44.18 13.26 -34.55
CA ILE A 168 -44.42 13.72 -35.94
C ILE A 168 -43.16 13.43 -36.79
N THR A 169 -43.40 12.91 -38.01
CA THR A 169 -42.46 12.50 -39.07
C THR A 169 -41.73 13.66 -39.80
N PRO A 170 -40.61 13.39 -40.51
CA PRO A 170 -39.80 14.40 -41.22
C PRO A 170 -40.38 14.80 -42.58
N PRO A 171 -40.00 15.97 -43.14
CA PRO A 171 -39.46 15.95 -44.51
C PRO A 171 -38.37 17.01 -44.84
N GLU A 172 -37.87 16.82 -46.06
CA GLU A 172 -36.71 17.33 -46.79
C GLU A 172 -36.67 18.85 -47.12
N THR A 173 -35.42 19.35 -47.27
CA THR A 173 -34.85 20.32 -48.25
C THR A 173 -35.58 21.62 -48.62
N LEU A 174 -34.84 22.75 -48.64
CA LEU A 174 -34.81 23.75 -49.73
C LEU A 174 -33.63 24.77 -49.56
N ALA A 175 -32.66 24.69 -50.49
CA ALA A 175 -31.83 25.73 -51.15
C ALA A 175 -31.23 26.98 -50.41
N GLU A 176 -29.89 26.98 -50.24
CA GLU A 176 -28.79 27.91 -50.69
C GLU A 176 -29.04 29.37 -51.22
N PRO A 177 -28.02 30.29 -51.40
CA PRO A 177 -26.58 30.39 -50.96
C PRO A 177 -25.97 31.85 -50.73
N ILE A 178 -24.62 31.93 -50.55
CA ILE A 178 -23.61 33.04 -50.82
C ILE A 178 -23.24 33.94 -49.58
N THR A 179 -21.99 34.26 -49.18
CA THR A 179 -20.62 34.53 -49.76
C THR A 179 -19.48 33.88 -48.92
N LYS A 180 -18.53 33.09 -49.45
CA LYS A 180 -17.21 33.42 -50.05
C LYS A 180 -16.33 34.46 -49.33
N GLU A 181 -15.28 34.00 -48.64
CA GLU A 181 -13.90 34.48 -48.79
C GLU A 181 -12.92 33.33 -48.43
N GLU A 182 -11.79 33.26 -49.11
CA GLU A 182 -11.04 32.05 -49.42
C GLU A 182 -9.51 32.31 -49.22
N ILE A 183 -8.74 31.23 -49.01
CA ILE A 183 -7.30 31.01 -49.32
C ILE A 183 -6.26 31.33 -48.20
N PRO A 184 -5.12 30.57 -48.04
CA PRO A 184 -4.71 29.24 -48.56
C PRO A 184 -4.17 28.24 -47.51
N ALA A 185 -4.05 27.00 -47.96
CA ALA A 185 -3.25 25.91 -47.40
C ALA A 185 -1.74 26.02 -47.73
N GLU A 186 -0.89 25.43 -46.87
CA GLU A 186 0.42 24.92 -47.28
C GLU A 186 0.69 23.52 -46.67
N LYS A 187 1.53 22.76 -47.37
CA LYS A 187 1.57 21.29 -47.55
C LYS A 187 2.52 20.55 -46.59
N VAL A 188 2.16 19.28 -46.30
CA VAL A 188 2.98 18.02 -46.31
C VAL A 188 4.05 17.91 -45.20
N GLU A 189 4.07 16.87 -44.35
CA GLU A 189 4.65 15.55 -44.64
C GLU A 189 4.00 14.40 -43.84
N GLU A 190 3.68 13.31 -44.56
CA GLU A 190 3.29 12.00 -44.02
C GLU A 190 4.56 11.21 -43.61
N ILE A 191 4.53 10.57 -42.44
CA ILE A 191 5.50 9.52 -42.06
C ILE A 191 4.72 8.20 -41.90
N PRO A 192 5.05 7.12 -42.63
CA PRO A 192 4.41 5.82 -42.49
C PRO A 192 5.03 5.04 -41.32
N VAL A 193 4.21 4.63 -40.33
CA VAL A 193 4.67 3.73 -39.26
C VAL A 193 4.43 2.27 -39.68
N GLU A 194 5.55 1.58 -39.91
CA GLU A 194 5.68 0.14 -40.18
C GLU A 194 4.99 -0.76 -39.13
N GLN A 195 4.38 -1.84 -39.61
CA GLN A 195 3.87 -2.94 -38.79
C GLN A 195 5.03 -3.72 -38.12
N PRO A 196 4.94 -4.10 -36.83
CA PRO A 196 5.99 -4.86 -36.17
C PRO A 196 6.04 -6.31 -36.65
N LYS A 197 7.19 -6.69 -37.24
CA LYS A 197 7.53 -8.06 -37.68
C LYS A 197 7.47 -9.06 -36.51
N LYS A 198 6.89 -10.24 -36.78
CA LYS A 198 6.81 -11.41 -35.89
C LYS A 198 8.20 -11.81 -35.35
N LYS A 199 8.32 -11.99 -34.03
CA LYS A 199 9.50 -12.60 -33.40
C LYS A 199 9.59 -14.10 -33.75
N PRO A 200 10.78 -14.65 -34.07
CA PRO A 200 10.95 -16.08 -34.26
C PRO A 200 10.84 -16.84 -32.93
N ALA A 201 10.19 -18.01 -32.96
CA ALA A 201 9.94 -18.87 -31.82
C ALA A 201 11.26 -19.41 -31.22
N THR A 202 11.53 -19.08 -29.95
CA THR A 202 12.61 -19.71 -29.18
C THR A 202 12.19 -21.11 -28.76
N LYS A 203 12.98 -22.11 -29.18
CA LYS A 203 12.83 -23.54 -28.84
C LYS A 203 12.80 -23.75 -27.32
N LYS A 204 11.83 -24.55 -26.83
CA LYS A 204 11.76 -25.02 -25.44
C LYS A 204 13.02 -25.83 -25.09
N PRO A 205 13.64 -25.66 -23.90
CA PRO A 205 14.71 -26.56 -23.47
C PRO A 205 14.12 -27.94 -23.14
N THR A 206 14.75 -28.99 -23.67
CA THR A 206 14.42 -30.38 -23.40
C THR A 206 14.83 -30.74 -21.97
N THR A 207 13.87 -31.13 -21.14
CA THR A 207 14.14 -31.68 -19.79
C THR A 207 14.80 -33.05 -19.93
N LYS A 208 16.08 -33.18 -19.55
CA LYS A 208 16.74 -34.47 -19.36
C LYS A 208 16.04 -35.22 -18.22
N LYS A 209 15.46 -36.38 -18.55
CA LYS A 209 14.86 -37.35 -17.65
C LYS A 209 15.99 -37.97 -16.82
N THR A 210 16.16 -37.56 -15.55
CA THR A 210 17.02 -38.26 -14.61
C THR A 210 16.34 -39.56 -14.20
N THR A 211 16.90 -40.69 -14.64
CA THR A 211 16.54 -42.03 -14.17
C THR A 211 16.95 -42.17 -12.70
N LYS A 212 15.96 -42.43 -11.85
CA LYS A 212 16.16 -42.80 -10.45
C LYS A 212 16.67 -44.23 -10.45
N LYS A 213 17.95 -44.44 -10.14
CA LYS A 213 18.53 -45.78 -9.97
C LYS A 213 18.23 -46.21 -8.53
N GLU A 214 17.29 -47.14 -8.39
CA GLU A 214 17.09 -47.92 -7.17
C GLU A 214 18.39 -48.68 -6.86
N LYS A 215 18.83 -48.60 -5.60
CA LYS A 215 19.80 -49.53 -5.03
C LYS A 215 19.11 -50.16 -3.83
N GLU A 216 18.59 -51.36 -4.05
CA GLU A 216 18.42 -52.38 -3.02
C GLU A 216 19.80 -52.83 -2.52
N GLU A 217 19.83 -53.00 -1.19
CA GLU A 217 20.48 -54.08 -0.42
C GLU A 217 21.99 -54.34 -0.51
N GLY A 218 22.59 -54.53 0.67
CA GLY A 218 23.96 -54.96 0.85
C GLY A 218 24.40 -54.79 2.31
N GLU A 219 24.20 -55.86 3.09
CA GLU A 219 24.74 -56.11 4.42
C GLU A 219 26.24 -55.79 4.53
N THR A 220 26.64 -55.15 5.63
CA THR A 220 27.77 -55.49 6.54
C THR A 220 28.07 -54.34 7.50
#